data_AF-A0A4Y2DPK2-F1
#
_entry.id   AF-A0A4Y2DPK2-F1
#
_cell.length_a   1.000
_cell.length_b   1.000
_cell.length_c   1.000
_cell.angle_alpha   90.00
_cell.angle_beta   90.00
_cell.angle_gamma   90.00
#
_symmetry.space_group_name_H-M   'P 1'
#
loop_
_entity.id
_entity.type
_entity.pdbx_description
1 polymer ?
#
loop_
_entity_poly.entity_id
_entity_poly.type
_entity_poly.pdbx_seq_one_letter_code
_entity_poly.pdbx_strand_id
1 'polypeptide(L)'
;MEQFFRSEKDGSDDIVTHIAKLQENFSKLNDELKRVAKTTLTDLLLMSRIMLTLPSEFFEFKSVWESIPIEEWSVNKLTERLHLIEMRLPSKPDSTALVATKKRLQKSGKKMLCV
;
A
#
# COMPACT_ATOMS: atom_id res chain seq x y z
N MET A 1 -9.08 -12.37 -16.59
CA MET A 1 -10.17 -12.28 -15.59
C MET A 1 -9.69 -12.18 -14.14
N GLU A 2 -8.84 -13.10 -13.63
CA GLU A 2 -8.48 -13.10 -12.19
C GLU A 2 -7.52 -11.99 -11.73
N GLN A 3 -6.73 -11.41 -12.64
CA GLN A 3 -5.66 -10.48 -12.30
C GLN A 3 -6.17 -9.28 -11.48
N PHE A 4 -7.33 -8.72 -11.85
CA PHE A 4 -7.97 -7.62 -11.10
C PHE A 4 -8.23 -7.98 -9.62
N PHE A 5 -8.63 -9.22 -9.35
CA PHE A 5 -8.97 -9.70 -8.00
C PHE A 5 -7.75 -10.17 -7.19
N ARG A 6 -6.60 -10.37 -7.83
CA ARG A 6 -5.36 -10.82 -7.18
C ARG A 6 -4.32 -9.72 -7.02
N SER A 7 -4.45 -8.60 -7.74
CA SER A 7 -3.51 -7.48 -7.66
C SER A 7 -3.51 -6.86 -6.27
N GLU A 8 -2.34 -6.78 -5.64
CA GLU A 8 -2.08 -6.02 -4.40
C GLU A 8 -1.09 -4.89 -4.72
N LYS A 9 -1.02 -3.82 -3.90
CA LYS A 9 -0.03 -2.76 -4.12
C LYS A 9 1.37 -3.32 -3.87
N ASP A 10 2.22 -3.30 -4.90
CA ASP A 10 3.64 -3.60 -4.74
C ASP A 10 4.31 -2.51 -3.89
N GLY A 11 5.23 -2.92 -3.03
CA GLY A 11 6.04 -1.99 -2.26
C GLY A 11 6.94 -1.09 -3.12
N SER A 12 7.21 -1.44 -4.39
CA SER A 12 7.98 -0.63 -5.33
C SER A 12 7.15 0.35 -6.15
N ASP A 13 5.86 0.09 -6.34
CA ASP A 13 4.99 0.98 -7.12
C ASP A 13 4.52 2.15 -6.26
N ASP A 14 4.52 3.36 -6.81
CA ASP A 14 3.76 4.47 -6.24
C ASP A 14 2.25 4.22 -6.37
N ILE A 15 1.45 4.96 -5.60
CA ILE A 15 0.00 4.71 -5.51
C ILE A 15 -0.72 4.99 -6.83
N VAL A 16 -0.26 5.96 -7.61
CA VAL A 16 -0.88 6.33 -8.88
C VAL A 16 -0.62 5.23 -9.91
N THR A 17 0.61 4.72 -9.96
CA THR A 17 1.01 3.58 -10.80
C THR A 17 0.19 2.33 -10.45
N HIS A 18 0.01 2.04 -9.16
CA HIS A 18 -0.81 0.91 -8.72
C HIS A 18 -2.28 1.06 -9.15
N ILE A 19 -2.88 2.23 -8.94
CA ILE A 19 -4.26 2.51 -9.35
C ILE A 19 -4.43 2.39 -10.87
N ALA A 20 -3.47 2.90 -11.65
CA ALA A 20 -3.51 2.80 -13.11
C ALA A 20 -3.53 1.33 -13.58
N LYS A 21 -2.70 0.46 -12.97
CA LYS A 21 -2.72 -0.99 -13.25
C LYS A 21 -4.08 -1.62 -12.91
N LEU A 22 -4.69 -1.23 -11.78
CA LEU A 22 -6.03 -1.70 -11.41
C LEU A 22 -7.10 -1.23 -12.41
N GLN A 23 -7.06 0.03 -12.84
CA GLN A 23 -7.98 0.59 -13.84
C GLN A 23 -7.85 -0.13 -15.19
N GLU A 24 -6.63 -0.39 -15.64
CA GLU A 24 -6.37 -1.13 -16.88
C GLU A 24 -6.95 -2.56 -16.80
N ASN A 25 -6.67 -3.26 -15.70
CA ASN A 25 -7.19 -4.61 -15.47
C ASN A 25 -8.73 -4.63 -15.37
N PHE A 26 -9.32 -3.61 -14.74
CA PHE A 26 -10.78 -3.45 -14.63
C PHE A 26 -11.42 -3.17 -15.99
N SER A 27 -10.80 -2.32 -16.82
CA SER A 27 -11.28 -2.06 -18.18
C SER A 27 -11.29 -3.33 -19.02
N LYS A 28 -10.18 -4.08 -19.03
CA LYS A 28 -10.08 -5.37 -19.75
C LYS A 28 -11.15 -6.35 -19.27
N LEU A 29 -11.36 -6.44 -17.95
CA LEU A 29 -12.42 -7.27 -17.36
C LEU A 29 -13.81 -6.86 -17.83
N ASN A 30 -14.11 -5.56 -17.82
CA ASN A 30 -15.40 -5.03 -18.26
C ASN A 30 -15.63 -5.20 -19.76
N ASP A 31 -14.61 -5.08 -20.59
CA ASP A 31 -14.71 -5.33 -22.03
C ASP A 31 -15.07 -6.80 -22.30
N GLU A 32 -14.44 -7.73 -21.58
CA GLU A 32 -14.79 -9.16 -21.63
C GLU A 32 -16.21 -9.40 -21.15
N LEU A 33 -16.60 -8.85 -20.00
CA LEU A 33 -17.92 -9.03 -19.41
C LEU A 33 -19.03 -8.46 -20.30
N LYS A 34 -18.79 -7.30 -20.93
CA LYS A 34 -19.68 -6.69 -21.90
C LYS A 34 -19.82 -7.55 -23.15
N ARG A 35 -18.73 -8.20 -23.59
CA ARG A 35 -18.78 -9.11 -24.74
C ARG A 35 -19.64 -10.34 -24.45
N VAL A 36 -19.40 -11.02 -23.32
CA VAL A 36 -19.98 -12.35 -23.01
C VAL A 36 -21.33 -12.30 -22.30
N ALA A 37 -21.55 -11.29 -21.44
CA ALA A 37 -22.72 -11.20 -20.56
C ALA A 37 -23.50 -9.89 -20.71
N LYS A 38 -23.11 -9.01 -21.64
CA LYS A 38 -23.77 -7.71 -21.92
C LYS A 38 -23.95 -6.83 -20.69
N THR A 39 -23.02 -6.94 -19.73
CA THR A 39 -23.03 -6.17 -18.48
C THR A 39 -21.64 -5.64 -18.16
N THR A 40 -21.57 -4.70 -17.22
CA THR A 40 -20.34 -4.10 -16.72
C THR A 40 -20.40 -4.00 -15.20
N LEU A 41 -19.25 -4.12 -14.56
CA LEU A 41 -19.06 -3.84 -13.15
C LEU A 41 -19.07 -2.32 -12.93
N THR A 42 -19.55 -1.91 -11.77
CA THR A 42 -19.66 -0.49 -11.39
C THR A 42 -18.33 0.07 -10.89
N ASP A 43 -18.14 1.38 -11.03
CA ASP A 43 -16.96 2.08 -10.48
C ASP A 43 -16.85 1.92 -8.96
N LEU A 44 -17.96 1.69 -8.27
CA LEU A 44 -17.97 1.35 -6.86
C LEU A 44 -17.13 0.10 -6.56
N LEU A 45 -17.19 -0.92 -7.42
CA LEU A 45 -16.38 -2.13 -7.26
C LEU A 45 -14.89 -1.82 -7.45
N LEU A 46 -14.54 -0.97 -8.41
CA LEU A 46 -13.17 -0.52 -8.64
C LEU A 46 -12.64 0.25 -7.43
N MET A 47 -13.40 1.22 -6.92
CA MET A 47 -13.02 1.98 -5.73
C MET A 47 -12.84 1.09 -4.51
N SER A 48 -13.77 0.17 -4.26
CA SER A 48 -13.64 -0.84 -3.20
C SER A 48 -12.39 -1.70 -3.37
N ARG A 49 -12.07 -2.11 -4.60
CA ARG A 49 -10.84 -2.88 -4.86
C ARG A 49 -9.59 -2.06 -4.57
N ILE A 50 -9.52 -0.81 -5.01
CA ILE A 50 -8.40 0.09 -4.70
C ILE A 50 -8.19 0.13 -3.18
N MET A 51 -9.24 0.38 -2.40
CA MET A 51 -9.18 0.43 -0.92
C MET A 51 -8.68 -0.87 -0.28
N LEU A 52 -9.13 -2.02 -0.78
CA LEU A 52 -8.71 -3.33 -0.26
C LEU A 52 -7.22 -3.61 -0.49
N THR A 53 -6.66 -3.10 -1.59
CA THR A 53 -5.27 -3.36 -1.99
C THR A 53 -4.24 -2.42 -1.37
N LEU A 54 -4.69 -1.39 -0.63
CA LEU A 54 -3.76 -0.46 0.02
C LEU A 54 -3.09 -1.13 1.23
N PRO A 55 -1.80 -0.87 1.46
CA PRO A 55 -1.07 -1.41 2.59
C PRO A 55 -1.47 -0.68 3.90
N SER A 56 -0.99 -1.19 5.04
CA SER A 56 -1.43 -0.75 6.37
C SER A 56 -1.14 0.72 6.69
N GLU A 57 -0.15 1.32 6.03
CA GLU A 57 0.22 2.74 6.16
C GLU A 57 -0.94 3.68 5.78
N PHE A 58 -1.94 3.19 5.04
CA PHE A 58 -3.13 3.94 4.66
C PHE A 58 -4.34 3.67 5.56
N PHE A 59 -4.19 2.97 6.69
CA PHE A 59 -5.32 2.56 7.55
C PHE A 59 -6.19 3.74 8.01
N GLU A 60 -5.58 4.83 8.49
CA GLU A 60 -6.33 6.01 8.93
C GLU A 60 -7.16 6.62 7.79
N PHE A 61 -6.59 6.65 6.58
CA PHE A 61 -7.31 7.10 5.41
C PHE A 61 -8.49 6.20 5.07
N LYS A 62 -8.35 4.86 5.19
CA LYS A 62 -9.46 3.93 4.95
C LYS A 62 -10.66 4.25 5.82
N SER A 63 -10.41 4.40 7.13
CA SER A 63 -11.45 4.73 8.11
C SER A 63 -12.16 6.05 7.81
N VAL A 64 -11.41 7.10 7.40
CA VAL A 64 -12.00 8.39 7.04
C VAL A 64 -12.78 8.31 5.74
N TRP A 65 -12.26 7.63 4.72
CA TRP A 65 -12.92 7.52 3.41
C TRP A 65 -14.26 6.78 3.51
N GLU A 66 -14.33 5.71 4.31
CA GLU A 66 -15.56 4.93 4.54
C GLU A 66 -16.65 5.73 5.27
N SER A 67 -16.29 6.82 5.93
CA SER A 67 -17.26 7.73 6.59
C SER A 67 -17.94 8.72 5.63
N ILE A 68 -17.44 8.85 4.40
CA ILE A 68 -17.96 9.80 3.41
C ILE A 68 -19.15 9.17 2.68
N PRO A 69 -20.24 9.91 2.40
CA PRO A 69 -21.35 9.41 1.60
C PRO A 69 -20.90 8.89 0.23
N ILE A 70 -21.42 7.73 -0.19
CA ILE A 70 -21.01 7.03 -1.41
C ILE A 70 -21.24 7.90 -2.66
N GLU A 71 -22.25 8.77 -2.63
CA GLU A 71 -22.59 9.70 -3.72
C GLU A 71 -21.47 10.70 -4.00
N GLU A 72 -20.61 10.96 -3.02
CA GLU A 72 -19.47 11.83 -3.17
C GLU A 72 -18.22 11.10 -3.69
N TRP A 73 -18.26 9.78 -3.78
CA TRP A 73 -17.11 8.96 -4.17
C TRP A 73 -16.89 9.02 -5.68
N SER A 74 -15.62 9.16 -6.07
CA SER A 74 -15.20 8.94 -7.44
C SER A 74 -13.77 8.43 -7.45
N VAL A 75 -13.40 7.70 -8.51
CA VAL A 75 -12.04 7.19 -8.67
C VAL A 75 -11.03 8.34 -8.63
N ASN A 76 -11.34 9.48 -9.26
CA ASN A 76 -10.45 10.64 -9.27
C ASN A 76 -10.21 11.20 -7.87
N LYS A 77 -11.28 11.44 -7.09
CA LYS A 77 -11.15 11.98 -5.72
C LYS A 77 -10.38 11.01 -4.81
N LEU A 78 -10.61 9.71 -4.98
CA LEU A 78 -9.89 8.66 -4.25
C LEU A 78 -8.40 8.71 -4.60
N THR A 79 -8.06 8.73 -5.89
CA THR A 79 -6.67 8.79 -6.38
C THR A 79 -5.94 10.04 -5.90
N GLU A 80 -6.56 11.22 -6.00
CA GLU A 80 -5.97 12.50 -5.57
C GLU A 80 -5.63 12.47 -4.07
N ARG A 81 -6.56 12.02 -3.22
CA ARG A 81 -6.33 11.97 -1.77
C ARG A 81 -5.26 10.95 -1.40
N LEU A 82 -5.29 9.78 -2.03
CA LEU A 82 -4.29 8.75 -1.81
C LEU A 82 -2.88 9.22 -2.20
N HIS A 83 -2.75 9.91 -3.32
CA HIS A 83 -1.48 10.49 -3.76
C HIS A 83 -0.95 11.53 -2.75
N LEU A 84 -1.82 12.43 -2.26
CA LEU A 84 -1.43 13.42 -1.25
C LEU A 84 -0.97 12.78 0.06
N ILE A 85 -1.56 11.64 0.45
CA ILE A 85 -1.14 10.90 1.64
C ILE A 85 0.21 10.23 1.40
N GLU A 86 0.39 9.57 0.25
CA GLU A 86 1.66 8.92 -0.09
C GLU A 86 2.83 9.92 -0.07
N MET A 87 2.63 11.14 -0.58
CA MET A 87 3.63 12.22 -0.52
C MET A 87 3.99 12.67 0.90
N ARG A 88 3.13 12.43 1.88
CA ARG A 88 3.34 12.78 3.30
C ARG A 88 3.89 11.62 4.11
N LEU A 89 3.78 10.40 3.61
CA LEU A 89 4.36 9.24 4.26
C LEU A 89 5.89 9.39 4.26
N PRO A 90 6.57 8.99 5.34
CA PRO A 90 8.02 8.96 5.35
C PRO A 90 8.50 8.07 4.20
N SER A 91 9.43 8.57 3.38
CA SER A 91 10.09 7.75 2.36
C SER A 91 10.63 6.50 3.05
N LYS A 92 10.44 5.33 2.44
CA LYS A 92 11.01 4.09 2.98
C LYS A 92 12.49 4.36 3.24
N PRO A 93 13.00 4.13 4.46
CA PRO A 93 14.43 4.22 4.68
C PRO A 93 15.07 3.20 3.74
N ASP A 94 15.98 3.66 2.87
CA ASP A 94 16.90 2.76 2.18
C ASP A 94 17.47 1.84 3.26
N SER A 95 17.26 0.54 3.08
CA SER A 95 17.58 -0.49 4.07
C SER A 95 19.10 -0.52 4.32
N THR A 96 19.57 0.42 5.12
CA THR A 96 20.91 0.45 5.69
C THR A 96 20.76 -0.07 7.10
N ALA A 97 21.11 -1.35 7.23
CA ALA A 97 21.02 -2.14 8.44
C ALA A 97 21.52 -1.37 9.68
N LEU A 98 20.71 -1.40 10.74
CA LEU A 98 21.10 -0.96 12.08
C LEU A 98 22.31 -1.80 12.56
N VAL A 99 23.52 -1.29 12.44
CA VAL A 99 24.69 -1.89 13.08
C VAL A 99 24.62 -1.60 14.58
N ALA A 100 24.08 -2.57 15.34
CA ALA A 100 24.15 -2.56 16.79
C ALA A 100 25.61 -2.81 17.24
N THR A 101 26.34 -1.75 17.60
CA THR A 101 27.66 -1.88 18.23
C THR A 101 27.50 -2.46 19.64
N LYS A 102 27.58 -3.79 19.77
CA LYS A 102 27.77 -4.47 21.06
C LYS A 102 29.16 -4.13 21.61
N LYS A 103 29.28 -3.11 22.46
CA LYS A 103 30.43 -3.02 23.38
C LYS A 103 30.20 -3.95 24.58
N ARG A 104 30.75 -5.17 24.52
CA ARG A 104 31.16 -5.93 25.71
C ARG A 104 32.60 -6.34 25.53
N LEU A 105 33.48 -5.84 26.39
CA LEU A 105 34.66 -6.53 26.94
C LEU A 105 35.43 -5.56 27.85
N GLN A 106 35.33 -5.77 29.16
CA GLN A 106 36.40 -5.51 30.13
C GLN A 106 36.34 -6.68 31.14
N LYS A 107 36.99 -7.80 30.78
CA LYS A 107 37.44 -8.77 31.78
C LYS A 107 38.68 -8.17 32.42
N SER A 108 38.62 -7.75 33.68
CA SER A 108 39.83 -7.53 34.48
C SER A 108 39.94 -8.67 35.49
N GLY A 109 40.80 -9.62 35.17
CA GLY A 109 41.33 -10.58 36.12
C GLY A 109 42.83 -10.33 36.26
N LYS A 110 43.28 -10.05 37.49
CA LYS A 110 44.59 -10.45 38.06
C LYS A 110 44.64 -9.99 39.52
N LYS A 111 44.28 -10.91 40.44
CA LYS A 111 44.83 -10.90 41.80
C LYS A 111 46.12 -11.68 41.75
N MET A 112 47.25 -11.02 42.02
CA MET A 112 48.42 -11.62 42.65
C MET A 112 49.40 -10.48 42.99
N LEU A 113 49.69 -10.28 44.28
CA LEU A 113 51.05 -10.02 44.75
C LEU A 113 51.07 -10.06 46.28
N CYS A 114 51.92 -10.96 46.76
CA CYS A 114 52.36 -11.14 48.14
C CYS A 114 53.06 -9.90 48.68
N VAL A 115 52.91 -9.65 49.99
CA VAL A 115 54.00 -9.40 50.94
C VAL A 115 53.59 -10.05 52.26
#